data_AF-A0A7W9INQ5-F1
#
_entry.id   AF-A0A7W9INQ5-F1
#
_cell.length_a   1.000
_cell.length_b   1.000
_cell.length_c   1.000
_cell.angle_alpha   90.00
_cell.angle_beta   90.00
_cell.angle_gamma   90.00
#
_symmetry.space_group_name_H-M   'P 1'
#
loop_
_entity.id
_entity.type
_entity.pdbx_description
1 polymer ?
#
loop_
_entity_poly.entity_id
_entity_poly.type
_entity_poly.pdbx_seq_one_letter_code
_entity_poly.pdbx_strand_id
1 'polypeptide(L)'
;MARRLSPTQAIRESAAGWADRIDIVTATCPDHPELRAILLRPDGHTAWLRTADHDHGDGLQQALQHWHGSTARPDSASAGTSH
;
A
#
# COMPACT_ATOMS: atom_id res chain seq x y z
N MET A 1 -4.58 -6.68 24.67
CA MET A 1 -4.21 -7.86 23.87
C MET A 1 -3.74 -7.37 22.50
N ALA A 2 -2.43 -7.20 22.32
CA ALA A 2 -1.86 -6.78 21.03
C ALA A 2 -1.66 -8.02 20.15
N ARG A 3 -2.32 -8.09 19.00
CA ARG A 3 -2.18 -9.20 18.06
C ARG A 3 -0.96 -8.96 17.18
N ARG A 4 -0.01 -9.91 17.18
CA ARG A 4 1.15 -9.86 16.27
C ARG A 4 0.68 -10.22 14.87
N LEU A 5 0.80 -9.29 13.94
CA LEU A 5 0.44 -9.47 12.54
C LEU A 5 1.63 -10.06 11.78
N SER A 6 1.35 -10.92 10.82
CA SER A 6 2.37 -11.29 9.82
C SER A 6 2.66 -10.07 8.92
N PRO A 7 3.87 -9.94 8.35
CA PRO A 7 4.21 -8.78 7.51
C PRO A 7 3.25 -8.61 6.32
N THR A 8 2.83 -9.69 5.67
CA THR A 8 1.83 -9.65 4.59
C THR A 8 0.47 -9.18 5.09
N GLN A 9 0.08 -9.50 6.32
CA GLN A 9 -1.17 -9.04 6.90
C GLN A 9 -1.11 -7.53 7.20
N ALA A 10 0.00 -7.04 7.74
CA ALA A 10 0.20 -5.61 7.96
C ALA A 10 0.09 -4.82 6.64
N ILE A 11 0.69 -5.31 5.56
CA ILE A 11 0.57 -4.68 4.22
C ILE A 11 -0.88 -4.67 3.74
N ARG A 12 -1.61 -5.79 3.88
CA ARG A 12 -3.02 -5.87 3.48
C ARG A 12 -3.91 -4.92 4.28
N GLU A 13 -3.69 -4.79 5.57
CA GLU A 13 -4.45 -3.87 6.42
C GLU A 13 -4.16 -2.40 6.07
N SER A 14 -2.90 -2.03 5.85
CA SER A 14 -2.54 -0.68 5.39
C SER A 14 -3.11 -0.35 4.02
N ALA A 15 -3.21 -1.34 3.14
CA ALA A 15 -3.68 -1.15 1.77
C ALA A 15 -5.19 -1.37 1.61
N ALA A 16 -5.91 -1.74 2.68
CA ALA A 16 -7.32 -2.10 2.64
C ALA A 16 -8.22 -1.00 2.06
N GLY A 17 -7.89 0.28 2.31
CA GLY A 17 -8.62 1.44 1.75
C GLY A 17 -8.49 1.62 0.24
N TRP A 18 -7.60 0.87 -0.41
CA TRP A 18 -7.36 0.87 -1.86
C TRP A 18 -7.62 -0.48 -2.51
N ALA A 19 -8.16 -1.46 -1.79
CA ALA A 19 -8.33 -2.84 -2.28
C ALA A 19 -9.20 -2.95 -3.55
N ASP A 20 -10.02 -1.94 -3.87
CA ASP A 20 -10.77 -1.83 -5.13
C ASP A 20 -9.89 -1.49 -6.35
N ARG A 21 -8.73 -0.85 -6.12
CA ARG A 21 -7.85 -0.27 -7.16
C ARG A 21 -6.49 -0.94 -7.27
N ILE A 22 -6.11 -1.76 -6.31
CA ILE A 22 -4.81 -2.43 -6.27
C ILE A 22 -5.01 -3.95 -6.11
N ASP A 23 -4.14 -4.73 -6.73
CA ASP A 23 -4.04 -6.16 -6.50
C ASP A 23 -2.85 -6.45 -5.57
N ILE A 24 -3.04 -7.38 -4.62
CA ILE A 24 -2.00 -7.75 -3.65
C ILE A 24 -1.53 -9.17 -3.96
N VAL A 25 -0.41 -9.25 -4.68
CA VAL A 25 0.24 -10.52 -5.02
C VAL A 25 1.30 -10.86 -3.99
N THR A 26 1.25 -12.08 -3.45
CA THR A 26 2.36 -12.63 -2.64
C THR A 26 3.27 -13.46 -3.54
N ALA A 27 4.53 -13.05 -3.67
CA ALA A 27 5.54 -13.75 -4.45
C ALA A 27 6.82 -13.96 -3.62
N THR A 28 7.61 -14.95 -4.01
CA THR A 28 8.95 -15.17 -3.46
C THR A 28 9.99 -14.77 -4.50
N CYS A 29 10.92 -13.90 -4.13
CA CYS A 29 12.00 -13.44 -5.00
C CYS A 29 13.34 -13.94 -4.45
N PRO A 30 13.82 -15.13 -4.86
CA PRO A 30 15.05 -15.71 -4.29
C PRO A 30 16.31 -14.90 -4.63
N ASP A 31 16.31 -14.17 -5.75
CA ASP A 31 17.43 -13.31 -6.18
C ASP A 31 17.58 -12.04 -5.31
N HIS A 32 16.48 -11.62 -4.68
CA HIS A 32 16.41 -10.43 -3.83
C HIS A 32 15.81 -10.79 -2.45
N PRO A 33 16.55 -11.53 -1.61
CA PRO A 33 16.07 -12.01 -0.32
C PRO A 33 15.84 -10.87 0.70
N GLU A 34 16.43 -9.70 0.50
CA GLU A 34 16.19 -8.50 1.29
C GLU A 34 14.81 -7.89 1.02
N LEU A 35 14.21 -8.20 -0.13
CA LEU A 35 12.95 -7.61 -0.53
C LEU A 35 11.79 -8.12 0.32
N ARG A 36 10.91 -7.21 0.74
CA ARG A 36 9.75 -7.53 1.59
C ARG A 36 8.43 -7.14 0.94
N ALA A 37 8.39 -6.04 0.20
CA ALA A 37 7.23 -5.62 -0.57
C ALA A 37 7.62 -4.60 -1.65
N ILE A 38 6.87 -4.58 -2.75
CA ILE A 38 6.96 -3.57 -3.82
C ILE A 38 5.54 -3.08 -4.10
N LEU A 39 5.39 -1.77 -4.27
CA LEU A 39 4.23 -1.19 -4.95
C LEU A 39 4.61 -0.91 -6.40
N LEU A 40 3.98 -1.64 -7.33
CA LEU A 40 4.17 -1.45 -8.76
C LEU A 40 3.02 -0.62 -9.32
N ARG A 41 3.35 0.34 -10.16
CA ARG A 41 2.40 1.15 -10.92
C ARG A 41 1.98 0.39 -12.19
N PRO A 42 0.77 0.61 -12.74
CA PRO A 42 0.32 -0.05 -13.96
C PRO A 42 1.24 0.11 -15.18
N ASP A 43 2.07 1.15 -15.23
CA ASP A 43 3.12 1.35 -16.26
C ASP A 43 4.43 0.60 -15.98
N GLY A 44 4.49 -0.23 -14.94
CA GLY A 44 5.62 -1.09 -14.62
C GLY A 44 6.71 -0.45 -13.74
N HIS A 45 6.54 0.80 -13.31
CA HIS A 45 7.50 1.46 -12.42
C HIS A 45 7.24 1.20 -10.94
N THR A 46 8.31 1.12 -10.16
CA THR A 46 8.26 0.99 -8.70
C THR A 46 7.88 2.33 -8.05
N ALA A 47 6.73 2.36 -7.39
CA ALA A 47 6.24 3.52 -6.65
C ALA A 47 6.72 3.55 -5.19
N TRP A 48 6.96 2.37 -4.60
CA TRP A 48 7.47 2.21 -3.23
C TRP A 48 8.09 0.82 -3.05
N LEU A 49 9.06 0.72 -2.14
CA LEU A 49 9.81 -0.50 -1.84
C LEU A 49 9.99 -0.63 -0.32
N ARG A 50 9.88 -1.86 0.18
CA ARG A 50 10.33 -2.22 1.53
C ARG A 50 11.33 -3.35 1.46
N THR A 51 12.45 -3.15 2.14
CA THR A 51 13.51 -4.14 2.30
C THR A 51 13.72 -4.47 3.76
N ALA A 52 14.52 -5.49 4.06
CA ALA A 52 14.88 -5.86 5.43
C ALA A 52 15.68 -4.77 6.17
N ASP A 53 16.41 -3.94 5.42
CA ASP A 53 17.23 -2.84 5.95
C ASP A 53 16.43 -1.54 6.15
N HIS A 54 15.36 -1.37 5.37
CA HIS A 54 14.58 -0.14 5.34
C HIS A 54 13.13 -0.38 5.75
N ASP A 55 12.84 -0.19 7.05
CA ASP A 55 11.52 -0.38 7.64
C ASP A 55 10.61 0.84 7.45
N HIS A 56 10.50 1.36 6.23
CA HIS A 56 9.53 2.43 5.91
C HIS A 56 8.12 1.86 5.70
N GLY A 57 7.64 1.05 6.65
CA GLY A 57 6.26 0.54 6.63
C GLY A 57 5.21 1.66 6.58
N ASP A 58 5.53 2.83 7.16
CA ASP A 58 4.69 4.03 7.17
C ASP A 58 4.57 4.69 5.77
N GLY A 59 5.58 4.52 4.92
CA GLY A 59 5.62 5.13 3.58
C GLY A 59 4.63 4.52 2.59
N LEU A 60 4.12 3.31 2.85
CA LEU A 60 3.18 2.63 1.97
C LEU A 60 1.88 3.43 1.82
N GLN A 61 1.32 3.91 2.93
CA GLN A 61 0.07 4.64 2.90
C GLN A 61 0.23 6.00 2.19
N GLN A 62 1.38 6.67 2.36
CA GLN A 62 1.71 7.89 1.64
C GLN A 62 1.86 7.64 0.13
N ALA A 63 2.55 6.56 -0.26
CA ALA A 63 2.68 6.18 -1.67
C ALA A 63 1.33 5.83 -2.30
N LEU A 64 0.48 5.06 -1.60
CA LEU A 64 -0.87 4.75 -2.06
C LEU A 64 -1.74 5.99 -2.23
N GLN A 65 -1.68 6.94 -1.28
CA GLN A 65 -2.37 8.22 -1.41
C GLN A 65 -1.87 9.05 -2.60
N HIS A 66 -0.56 9.09 -2.81
CA HIS A 66 0.06 9.87 -3.88
C HIS A 66 -0.27 9.32 -5.27
N TRP A 67 -0.25 7.99 -5.43
CA TRP A 67 -0.42 7.35 -6.74
C TRP A 67 -1.85 6.90 -7.05
N HIS A 68 -2.61 6.48 -6.04
CA HIS A 68 -3.98 5.96 -6.20
C HIS A 68 -5.06 6.89 -5.63
N GLY A 69 -4.67 8.05 -5.12
CA GLY A 69 -5.55 9.04 -4.49
C GLY A 69 -5.95 8.67 -3.07
N SER A 70 -6.77 9.50 -2.42
CA SER A 70 -7.28 9.24 -1.06
C SER A 70 -7.97 7.88 -0.97
N THR A 71 -7.87 7.22 0.20
CA THR A 71 -8.73 6.07 0.49
C THR A 71 -10.18 6.45 0.24
N ALA A 72 -11.01 5.48 -0.14
CA ALA A 72 -12.44 5.68 -0.06
C ALA A 72 -12.80 5.98 1.41
N ARG A 73 -12.95 7.26 1.74
CA ARG A 73 -13.84 7.67 2.81
C ARG A 73 -15.17 7.00 2.48
N PRO A 74 -15.87 6.30 3.41
CA PRO A 74 -17.28 6.06 3.17
C PRO A 74 -17.88 7.44 2.90
N ASP A 75 -18.32 7.67 1.68
CA ASP A 75 -18.88 8.95 1.27
C ASP A 75 -20.14 9.17 2.11
N SER A 76 -19.98 9.94 3.17
CA SER A 76 -21.05 10.62 3.86
C SER A 76 -20.79 12.10 3.63
N ALA A 77 -21.30 12.57 2.48
CA ALA A 77 -21.68 13.93 2.17
C ALA A 77 -20.75 15.07 2.61
N SER A 78 -20.27 15.84 1.63
CA SER A 78 -20.54 17.29 1.47
C SER A 78 -19.43 17.87 0.62
N ALA A 79 -19.63 18.80 -0.29
CA ALA A 79 -20.79 19.39 -0.95
C ALA A 79 -20.12 20.25 -2.03
N GLY A 80 -20.82 20.48 -3.14
CA GLY A 80 -20.25 21.29 -4.22
C GLY A 80 -19.75 22.65 -3.75
N THR A 81 -18.82 23.23 -4.50
CA THR A 81 -18.98 24.55 -5.13
C THR A 81 -17.84 24.72 -6.11
N SER A 82 -18.18 24.74 -7.40
CA SER A 82 -17.42 25.46 -8.42
C SER A 82 -17.56 26.96 -8.16
N HIS A 83 -16.44 27.69 -8.12
CA HIS A 83 -16.31 28.98 -8.78
C HIS A 83 -14.83 29.22 -9.09
#